data_AF-A0A354MB24-F1
#
_entry.id   AF-A0A354MB24-F1
#
_cell.length_a   1.000
_cell.length_b   1.000
_cell.length_c   1.000
_cell.angle_alpha   90.00
_cell.angle_beta   90.00
_cell.angle_gamma   90.00
#
_symmetry.space_group_name_H-M   'P 1'
#
loop_
_entity.id
_entity.type
_entity.pdbx_description
1 polymer ?
#
loop_
_entity_poly.entity_id
_entity_poly.type
_entity_poly.pdbx_seq_one_letter_code
_entity_poly.pdbx_strand_id
1 'polypeptide(L)'
;YETLPYVKEATLYGDANCDGVVNNADVEYIQKYVLQVYELTEQGRLNADVNLDEKVDSIDALIILRHLENIVGYETLPYVKEETLYGDANCDGKVNNEDIECLQKYILQGYELTEQGRINADVNISGKIDATDVLIIQRHLANIEGYETLPHK
;
A
#
# COMPACT_ATOMS: atom_id res chain seq x y z
N TYR A 1 -32.03 -22.91 26.68
CA TYR A 1 -31.25 -21.66 26.58
C TYR A 1 -31.21 -21.31 25.10
N GLU A 2 -31.91 -20.26 24.69
CA GLU A 2 -31.81 -19.74 23.32
C GLU A 2 -30.47 -19.03 23.20
N THR A 3 -29.63 -19.45 22.26
CA THR A 3 -28.40 -18.76 21.90
C THR A 3 -28.80 -17.45 21.24
N LEU A 4 -28.41 -16.31 21.84
CA LEU A 4 -28.48 -15.01 21.20
C LEU A 4 -27.83 -15.10 19.80
N PRO A 5 -28.39 -14.46 18.77
CA PRO A 5 -27.81 -14.49 17.44
C PRO A 5 -26.37 -13.96 17.51
N TYR A 6 -25.42 -14.74 16.99
CA TYR A 6 -24.05 -14.30 16.77
C TYR A 6 -24.09 -13.07 15.86
N VAL A 7 -23.82 -11.90 16.43
CA VAL A 7 -23.62 -10.66 15.66
C VAL A 7 -22.14 -10.64 15.33
N LYS A 8 -21.79 -10.83 14.05
CA LYS A 8 -20.43 -10.56 13.57
C LYS A 8 -20.14 -9.08 13.84
N GLU A 9 -19.28 -8.79 14.81
CA GLU A 9 -18.86 -7.42 15.09
C GLU A 9 -18.18 -6.84 13.83
N ALA A 10 -18.42 -5.56 13.56
CA ALA A 10 -17.79 -4.91 12.43
C ALA A 10 -16.27 -4.86 12.67
N THR A 11 -15.49 -5.36 11.71
CA THR A 11 -14.03 -5.36 11.80
C THR A 11 -13.51 -3.93 11.91
N LEU A 12 -12.80 -3.64 13.00
CA LEU A 12 -12.00 -2.43 13.15
C LEU A 12 -10.57 -2.79 12.75
N TYR A 13 -10.25 -2.62 11.47
CA TYR A 13 -8.93 -2.95 10.96
C TYR A 13 -7.85 -2.18 11.71
N GLY A 14 -6.84 -2.90 12.20
CA GLY A 14 -5.76 -2.40 13.03
C GLY A 14 -5.94 -2.62 14.53
N ASP A 15 -7.15 -2.91 15.04
CA ASP A 15 -7.44 -3.15 16.47
C ASP A 15 -7.22 -4.63 16.83
N ALA A 16 -5.96 -5.07 16.77
CA ALA A 16 -5.57 -6.46 16.97
C ALA A 16 -5.86 -6.95 18.40
N ASN A 17 -5.81 -6.05 19.38
CA ASN A 17 -6.04 -6.40 20.78
C ASN A 17 -7.53 -6.31 21.21
N CYS A 18 -8.40 -5.81 20.33
CA CYS A 18 -9.83 -5.62 20.52
C CYS A 18 -10.19 -4.68 21.69
N ASP A 19 -9.38 -3.64 21.92
CA ASP A 19 -9.66 -2.60 22.92
C ASP A 19 -10.49 -1.42 22.37
N GLY A 20 -10.79 -1.44 21.07
CA GLY A 20 -11.57 -0.44 20.35
C GLY A 20 -10.75 0.76 19.88
N VAL A 21 -9.42 0.74 20.01
CA VAL A 21 -8.52 1.86 19.65
C VAL A 21 -7.30 1.35 18.89
N VAL A 22 -7.21 1.69 17.61
CA VAL A 22 -6.01 1.41 16.78
C VAL A 22 -4.83 2.25 17.26
N ASN A 23 -3.80 1.61 17.83
CA ASN A 23 -2.60 2.27 18.34
C ASN A 23 -1.36 1.34 18.39
N ASN A 24 -0.24 1.79 18.95
CA ASN A 24 1.00 1.00 19.00
C ASN A 24 0.89 -0.30 19.82
N ALA A 25 -0.09 -0.41 20.71
CA ALA A 25 -0.36 -1.67 21.41
C ALA A 25 -0.73 -2.78 20.43
N ASP A 26 -1.51 -2.50 19.38
CA ASP A 26 -1.90 -3.49 18.39
C ASP A 26 -0.70 -4.06 17.64
N VAL A 27 0.24 -3.19 17.27
CA VAL A 27 1.53 -3.58 16.68
C VAL A 27 2.28 -4.55 17.61
N GLU A 28 2.33 -4.26 18.91
CA GLU A 28 2.96 -5.13 19.91
C GLU A 28 2.24 -6.48 20.04
N TYR A 29 0.90 -6.50 20.01
CA TYR A 29 0.11 -7.73 20.08
C TYR A 29 0.30 -8.62 18.84
N ILE A 30 0.36 -8.04 17.65
CA ILE A 30 0.69 -8.78 16.41
C ILE A 30 2.10 -9.36 16.52
N GLN A 31 3.09 -8.58 16.98
CA GLN A 31 4.46 -9.10 17.16
C GLN A 31 4.52 -10.27 18.16
N LYS A 32 3.80 -10.18 19.28
CA LYS A 32 3.70 -11.29 20.26
C LYS A 32 3.03 -12.53 19.65
N TYR A 33 2.02 -12.34 18.81
CA TYR A 33 1.37 -13.42 18.06
C TYR A 33 2.32 -14.10 17.08
N VAL A 34 3.06 -13.32 16.28
CA VAL A 34 4.08 -13.83 15.36
C VAL A 34 5.18 -14.60 16.10
N LEU A 35 5.58 -14.13 17.29
CA LEU A 35 6.54 -14.81 18.17
C LEU A 35 5.96 -16.02 18.91
N GLN A 36 4.65 -16.30 18.77
CA GLN A 36 3.95 -17.39 19.44
C GLN A 36 3.99 -17.32 20.98
N VAL A 37 4.12 -16.11 21.54
CA VAL A 37 4.09 -15.86 23.00
C VAL A 37 2.74 -15.31 23.47
N TYR A 38 1.82 -15.07 22.54
CA TYR A 38 0.45 -14.65 22.77
C TYR A 38 -0.45 -15.19 21.65
N GLU A 39 -1.70 -15.53 21.96
CA GLU A 39 -2.68 -15.95 20.95
C GLU A 39 -3.76 -14.87 20.81
N LEU A 40 -3.95 -14.36 19.59
CA LEU A 40 -5.02 -13.40 19.30
C LEU A 40 -6.38 -14.11 19.31
N THR A 41 -7.42 -13.38 19.71
CA THR A 41 -8.80 -13.86 19.55
C THR A 41 -9.12 -14.01 18.05
N GLU A 42 -10.20 -14.71 17.73
CA GLU A 42 -10.67 -14.79 16.34
C GLU A 42 -10.94 -13.41 15.74
N GLN A 43 -11.59 -12.52 16.52
CA GLN A 43 -11.82 -11.14 16.13
C GLN A 43 -10.51 -10.35 16.00
N GLY A 44 -9.56 -10.55 16.92
CA GLY A 44 -8.25 -9.89 16.88
C GLY A 44 -7.45 -10.28 15.64
N ARG A 45 -7.53 -11.53 15.18
CA ARG A 45 -6.91 -11.95 13.91
C ARG A 45 -7.59 -11.29 12.70
N LEU A 46 -8.92 -11.18 12.70
CA LEU A 46 -9.66 -10.48 11.64
C LEU A 46 -9.35 -8.98 11.59
N ASN A 47 -9.19 -8.34 12.75
CA ASN A 47 -8.80 -6.93 12.84
C ASN A 47 -7.33 -6.73 12.44
N ALA A 48 -6.46 -7.69 12.78
CA ALA A 48 -5.03 -7.62 12.52
C ALA A 48 -4.66 -7.84 11.04
N ASP A 49 -5.42 -8.64 10.28
CA ASP A 49 -5.22 -8.84 8.84
C ASP A 49 -5.63 -7.56 8.09
N VAL A 50 -4.69 -6.61 8.03
CA VAL A 50 -4.93 -5.27 7.47
C VAL A 50 -4.57 -5.19 6.00
N ASN A 51 -3.90 -6.21 5.44
CA ASN A 51 -3.62 -6.30 4.01
C ASN A 51 -4.56 -7.26 3.26
N LEU A 52 -5.46 -7.94 3.98
CA LEU A 52 -6.45 -8.89 3.47
C LEU A 52 -5.83 -10.08 2.74
N ASP A 53 -4.66 -10.55 3.19
CA ASP A 53 -3.97 -11.71 2.60
C ASP A 53 -4.26 -13.04 3.33
N GLU A 54 -5.19 -13.00 4.29
CA GLU A 54 -5.63 -14.11 5.15
C GLU A 54 -4.55 -14.60 6.14
N LYS A 55 -3.47 -13.85 6.31
CA LYS A 55 -2.43 -14.11 7.31
C LYS A 55 -2.34 -12.93 8.27
N VAL A 56 -1.82 -13.24 9.45
CA VAL A 56 -1.46 -12.21 10.44
C VAL A 56 0.03 -12.37 10.69
N ASP A 57 0.83 -11.45 10.16
CA ASP A 57 2.28 -11.48 10.26
C ASP A 57 2.92 -10.10 10.48
N SER A 58 4.23 -10.00 10.24
CA SER A 58 4.97 -8.74 10.46
C SER A 58 4.63 -7.65 9.45
N ILE A 59 4.03 -8.00 8.31
CA ILE A 59 3.55 -7.07 7.29
C ILE A 59 2.38 -6.26 7.85
N ASP A 60 1.44 -6.91 8.53
CA ASP A 60 0.31 -6.24 9.17
C ASP A 60 0.76 -5.23 10.22
N ALA A 61 1.67 -5.65 11.08
CA ALA A 61 2.28 -4.78 12.09
C ALA A 61 2.97 -3.55 11.46
N LEU A 62 3.66 -3.74 10.33
CA LEU A 62 4.29 -2.65 9.59
C LEU A 62 3.27 -1.70 8.96
N ILE A 63 2.18 -2.23 8.38
CA ILE A 63 1.12 -1.42 7.79
C ILE A 63 0.42 -0.58 8.84
N ILE A 64 0.07 -1.15 9.99
CA ILE A 64 -0.52 -0.40 11.11
C ILE A 64 0.44 0.69 11.59
N LEU A 65 1.74 0.38 11.74
CA LEU A 65 2.72 1.38 12.13
C LEU A 65 2.80 2.55 11.12
N ARG A 66 2.84 2.25 9.81
CA ARG A 66 2.83 3.27 8.75
C ARG A 66 1.56 4.11 8.76
N HIS A 67 0.41 3.49 9.04
CA HIS A 67 -0.86 4.16 9.20
C HIS A 67 -0.83 5.15 10.39
N LEU A 68 -0.35 4.70 11.55
CA LEU A 68 -0.21 5.56 12.74
C LEU A 68 0.76 6.73 12.52
N GLU A 69 1.80 6.53 11.72
CA GLU A 69 2.77 7.57 11.33
C GLU A 69 2.27 8.50 10.22
N ASN A 70 1.06 8.25 9.67
CA ASN A 70 0.51 8.97 8.51
C ASN A 70 1.46 8.97 7.30
N ILE A 71 2.09 7.82 7.03
CA ILE A 71 2.91 7.65 5.82
C ILE A 71 2.01 7.76 4.60
N VAL A 72 2.49 8.50 3.59
CA VAL A 72 1.77 8.71 2.33
C VAL A 72 1.45 7.38 1.65
N GLY A 73 0.16 7.12 1.39
CA GLY A 73 -0.36 5.86 0.84
C GLY A 73 -0.80 4.82 1.89
N TYR A 74 -0.71 5.13 3.18
CA TYR A 74 -1.12 4.27 4.31
C TYR A 74 -2.15 4.94 5.23
N GLU A 75 -2.85 5.97 4.74
CA GLU A 75 -3.74 6.82 5.54
C GLU A 75 -5.02 6.09 6.00
N THR A 76 -5.37 4.96 5.38
CA THR A 76 -6.58 4.20 5.67
C THR A 76 -6.30 2.70 5.81
N LEU A 77 -7.05 2.04 6.69
CA LEU A 77 -7.09 0.59 6.81
C LEU A 77 -8.47 0.05 6.35
N PRO A 78 -8.54 -1.12 5.71
CA PRO A 78 -7.41 -1.99 5.34
C PRO A 78 -6.59 -1.39 4.18
N TYR A 79 -5.31 -1.74 4.11
CA TYR A 79 -4.42 -1.40 3.00
C TYR A 79 -4.50 -2.49 1.94
N VAL A 80 -5.17 -2.20 0.83
CA VAL A 80 -5.21 -3.11 -0.32
C VAL A 80 -4.25 -2.62 -1.37
N LYS A 81 -3.28 -3.47 -1.72
CA LYS A 81 -2.33 -3.16 -2.79
C LYS A 81 -3.08 -3.03 -4.12
N GLU A 82 -2.85 -1.92 -4.82
CA GLU A 82 -3.44 -1.67 -6.13
C GLU A 82 -2.74 -2.48 -7.23
N GLU A 83 -3.46 -2.74 -8.32
CA GLU A 83 -2.83 -3.31 -9.53
C GLU A 83 -1.82 -2.32 -10.11
N THR A 84 -0.69 -2.83 -10.59
CA THR A 84 0.37 -1.98 -11.14
C THR A 84 0.00 -1.49 -12.53
N LEU A 85 -0.20 -0.17 -12.66
CA LEU A 85 -0.36 0.51 -13.92
C LEU A 85 0.94 1.27 -14.23
N TYR A 86 1.84 0.63 -15.00
CA TYR A 86 3.10 1.27 -15.38
C TYR A 86 2.85 2.58 -16.12
N GLY A 87 3.51 3.65 -15.68
CA GLY A 87 3.35 5.01 -16.17
C GLY A 87 2.47 5.90 -15.30
N ASP A 88 1.58 5.34 -14.47
CA ASP A 88 0.68 6.07 -13.56
C ASP A 88 1.40 6.38 -12.24
N ALA A 89 2.34 7.31 -12.30
CA ALA A 89 3.19 7.67 -11.16
C ALA A 89 2.42 8.38 -10.06
N ASN A 90 1.32 9.07 -10.39
CA ASN A 90 0.51 9.78 -9.40
C ASN A 90 -0.63 8.93 -8.78
N CYS A 91 -0.81 7.70 -9.26
CA CYS A 91 -1.85 6.75 -8.85
C CYS A 91 -3.28 7.28 -9.03
N ASP A 92 -3.53 8.03 -10.12
CA ASP A 92 -4.87 8.53 -10.46
C ASP A 92 -5.68 7.60 -11.38
N GLY A 93 -5.07 6.47 -11.77
CA GLY A 93 -5.65 5.44 -12.63
C GLY A 93 -5.50 5.74 -14.12
N LYS A 94 -4.70 6.74 -14.50
CA LYS A 94 -4.44 7.11 -15.90
C LYS A 94 -2.95 7.31 -16.11
N VAL A 95 -2.50 7.03 -17.33
CA VAL A 95 -1.15 7.36 -17.77
C VAL A 95 -1.24 8.59 -18.67
N ASN A 96 -0.76 9.74 -18.20
CA ASN A 96 -0.92 11.04 -18.84
C ASN A 96 0.21 12.03 -18.48
N ASN A 97 0.03 13.31 -18.81
CA ASN A 97 1.06 14.33 -18.53
C ASN A 97 1.15 14.69 -17.04
N GLU A 98 0.11 14.46 -16.24
CA GLU A 98 0.17 14.65 -14.80
C GLU A 98 1.18 13.70 -14.13
N ASP A 99 1.39 12.50 -14.67
CA ASP A 99 2.45 11.57 -14.22
C ASP A 99 3.85 12.10 -14.49
N ILE A 100 4.04 12.71 -15.66
CA ILE A 100 5.31 13.34 -16.03
C ILE A 100 5.62 14.49 -15.06
N GLU A 101 4.63 15.34 -14.76
CA GLU A 101 4.79 16.41 -13.78
C GLU A 101 5.08 15.86 -12.37
N CYS A 102 4.40 14.78 -11.98
CA CYS A 102 4.61 14.08 -10.71
C CYS A 102 6.06 13.58 -10.58
N LEU A 103 6.57 12.90 -11.62
CA LEU A 103 7.94 12.39 -11.66
C LEU A 103 8.98 13.51 -11.67
N GLN A 104 8.73 14.59 -12.39
CA GLN A 104 9.64 15.75 -12.39
C GLN A 104 9.71 16.39 -11.00
N LYS A 105 8.58 16.50 -10.28
CA LYS A 105 8.59 16.96 -8.88
C LYS A 105 9.34 16.00 -7.98
N TYR A 106 9.16 14.69 -8.15
CA TYR A 106 9.91 13.67 -7.39
C TYR A 106 11.43 13.83 -7.58
N ILE A 107 11.87 13.87 -8.83
CA ILE A 107 13.30 13.91 -9.19
C ILE A 107 13.95 15.25 -8.81
N LEU A 108 13.25 16.38 -9.03
CA LEU A 108 13.87 17.71 -8.96
C LEU A 108 13.52 18.50 -7.71
N GLN A 109 12.41 18.17 -7.04
CA GLN A 109 11.84 18.99 -5.96
C GLN A 109 11.72 18.21 -4.64
N GLY A 110 12.11 16.93 -4.61
CA GLY A 110 11.99 16.10 -3.41
C GLY A 110 10.54 15.83 -3.01
N TYR A 111 9.61 15.87 -3.97
CA TYR A 111 8.26 15.34 -3.76
C TYR A 111 8.37 13.83 -3.50
N GLU A 112 7.61 13.30 -2.55
CA GLU A 112 7.62 11.87 -2.24
C GLU A 112 6.47 11.19 -2.99
N LEU A 113 6.80 10.10 -3.70
CA LEU A 113 5.81 9.21 -4.32
C LEU A 113 5.34 8.17 -3.30
N THR A 114 4.09 7.73 -3.41
CA THR A 114 3.61 6.53 -2.70
C THR A 114 4.46 5.32 -3.12
N GLU A 115 4.44 4.25 -2.31
CA GLU A 115 5.12 3.00 -2.68
C GLU A 115 4.60 2.47 -4.03
N GLN A 116 3.29 2.54 -4.27
CA GLN A 116 2.69 2.14 -5.55
C GLN A 116 3.09 3.07 -6.70
N GLY A 117 3.11 4.39 -6.48
CA GLY A 117 3.54 5.36 -7.48
C GLY A 117 4.99 5.15 -7.91
N ARG A 118 5.85 4.72 -6.97
CA ARG A 118 7.24 4.32 -7.28
C ARG A 118 7.31 3.07 -8.16
N ILE A 119 6.46 2.08 -7.92
CA ILE A 119 6.37 0.86 -8.74
C ILE A 119 5.85 1.20 -10.14
N ASN A 120 4.78 2.01 -10.22
CA ASN A 120 4.20 2.45 -11.48
C ASN A 120 5.20 3.31 -12.30
N ALA A 121 6.00 4.13 -11.63
CA ALA A 121 6.96 5.03 -12.23
C ALA A 121 8.18 4.34 -12.88
N ASP A 122 8.64 3.21 -12.35
CA ASP A 122 9.83 2.47 -12.84
C ASP A 122 9.48 1.68 -14.12
N VAL A 123 9.19 2.43 -15.19
CA VAL A 123 8.69 1.89 -16.45
C VAL A 123 9.75 1.13 -17.23
N ASN A 124 11.03 1.29 -16.90
CA ASN A 124 12.11 0.46 -17.45
C ASN A 124 12.54 -0.71 -16.54
N ILE A 125 11.90 -0.87 -15.37
CA ILE A 125 12.19 -1.91 -14.38
C ILE A 125 13.69 -1.93 -14.00
N SER A 126 14.29 -0.75 -13.89
CA SER A 126 15.69 -0.60 -13.53
C SER A 126 15.91 -0.63 -12.01
N GLY A 127 14.84 -0.48 -11.23
CA GLY A 127 14.88 -0.28 -9.79
C GLY A 127 15.24 1.16 -9.40
N LYS A 128 15.31 2.09 -10.36
CA LYS A 128 15.55 3.51 -10.16
C LYS A 128 14.46 4.30 -10.85
N ILE A 129 14.06 5.40 -10.23
CA ILE A 129 13.14 6.36 -10.83
C ILE A 129 13.97 7.57 -11.23
N ASP A 130 14.22 7.73 -12.53
CA ASP A 130 15.04 8.81 -13.06
C ASP A 130 14.52 9.39 -14.38
N ALA A 131 15.32 10.25 -15.01
CA ALA A 131 14.93 10.93 -16.25
C ALA A 131 14.64 9.95 -17.41
N THR A 132 15.12 8.71 -17.33
CA THR A 132 14.84 7.64 -18.30
C THR A 132 13.36 7.28 -18.28
N ASP A 133 12.76 7.14 -17.10
CA ASP A 133 11.34 6.82 -16.94
C ASP A 133 10.46 7.93 -17.49
N VAL A 134 10.81 9.18 -17.18
CA VAL A 134 10.14 10.37 -17.74
C VAL A 134 10.16 10.35 -19.27
N LEU A 135 11.31 10.06 -19.87
CA LEU A 135 11.45 10.01 -21.32
C LEU A 135 10.63 8.87 -21.94
N ILE A 136 10.57 7.72 -21.28
CA ILE A 136 9.80 6.57 -21.74
C ILE A 136 8.30 6.90 -21.74
N ILE A 137 7.78 7.47 -20.64
CA ILE A 137 6.36 7.87 -20.55
C ILE A 137 6.06 8.95 -21.60
N GLN A 138 6.93 9.94 -21.79
CA GLN A 138 6.77 10.94 -22.85
C GLN A 138 6.66 10.34 -24.25
N ARG A 139 7.52 9.35 -24.57
CA ARG A 139 7.48 8.64 -25.86
C ARG A 139 6.22 7.80 -26.01
N HIS A 140 5.79 7.16 -24.92
CA HIS A 140 4.56 6.39 -24.88
C HIS A 140 3.33 7.27 -25.17
N LEU A 141 3.19 8.41 -24.48
CA LEU A 141 2.10 9.36 -24.71
C LEU A 141 2.12 9.98 -26.11
N ALA A 142 3.30 10.13 -26.70
CA ALA A 142 3.47 10.59 -28.08
C ALA A 142 3.28 9.48 -29.13
N ASN A 143 3.02 8.23 -28.71
CA ASN A 143 2.88 7.05 -29.56
C ASN A 143 4.06 6.89 -30.54
N ILE A 144 5.29 7.07 -30.03
CA ILE A 144 6.51 6.88 -30.80
C ILE A 144 6.71 5.40 -31.08
N GLU A 145 7.18 5.07 -32.30
CA GLU A 145 7.48 3.70 -32.70
C GLU A 145 8.43 3.01 -31.70
N GLY A 146 8.01 1.86 -31.18
CA GLY A 146 8.73 1.09 -30.16
C GLY A 146 8.41 1.49 -28.71
N TYR A 147 7.49 2.45 -28.49
CA TYR A 147 7.04 2.93 -27.19
C TYR A 147 5.53 2.76 -26.93
N GLU A 148 4.86 1.90 -27.70
CA GLU A 148 3.41 1.78 -27.70
C GLU A 148 2.83 1.15 -26.42
N THR A 149 3.63 0.40 -25.65
CA THR A 149 3.17 -0.33 -24.45
C THR A 149 4.20 -0.32 -23.33
N LEU A 150 3.76 -0.07 -22.10
CA LEU A 150 4.57 -0.19 -20.88
C LEU A 150 4.39 -1.57 -20.22
N PRO A 151 5.39 -2.09 -19.48
CA PRO A 151 6.71 -1.52 -19.26
C PRO A 151 7.67 -1.72 -20.44
N HIS A 152 8.75 -0.92 -20.48
CA HIS A 152 9.86 -1.03 -21.42
C HIS A 152 11.12 -1.60 -20.77
N LYS A 153 12.15 -1.94 -21.57
CA LYS A 153 13.47 -2.38 -21.11
C LYS A 153 14.56 -1.74 -21.95
#